data_AF-A0A9X6MNS0-F1
#
_entry.id   AF-A0A9X6MNS0-F1
#
_cell.length_a   1.000
_cell.length_b   1.000
_cell.length_c   1.000
_cell.angle_alpha   90.00
_cell.angle_beta   90.00
_cell.angle_gamma   90.00
#
_symmetry.space_group_name_H-M   'P 1'
#
loop_
_entity.id
_entity.type
_entity.pdbx_description
1 polymer ?
#
loop_
_entity_poly.entity_id
_entity_poly.type
_entity_poly.pdbx_seq_one_letter_code
_entity_poly.pdbx_strand_id
1 'polypeptide(L)'
;MNTCDLCNSKTIEGQLGESKYICSNTNCERSNPHWAIERINTIISPFNKEMEKYITFSIGTIDFYEARWVGEGSAEITLNNGTEFICHLKSGKLHPLENPYFEELGLEITKDTIKEIKHNMLKLIELRDKKLAALKRR
;
A
#
# COMPACT_ATOMS: atom_id res chain seq x y z
N MET A 1 2.12 31.11 -11.42
CA MET A 1 2.37 30.06 -12.43
C MET A 1 3.02 28.90 -11.70
N ASN A 2 2.41 27.72 -11.77
CA ASN A 2 3.04 26.53 -11.22
C ASN A 2 4.14 26.05 -12.19
N THR A 3 5.26 25.62 -11.66
CA THR A 3 6.35 25.00 -12.41
C THR A 3 6.26 23.49 -12.28
N CYS A 4 6.73 22.75 -13.27
CA CYS A 4 6.78 21.29 -13.23
C CYS A 4 7.84 20.84 -12.22
N ASP A 5 7.46 20.05 -11.22
CA ASP A 5 8.38 19.56 -10.18
C ASP A 5 9.50 18.65 -10.71
N LEU A 6 9.40 18.17 -11.95
CA LEU A 6 10.41 17.28 -12.55
C LEU A 6 11.50 18.04 -13.30
N CYS A 7 11.15 19.10 -14.02
CA CYS A 7 12.09 19.79 -14.93
C CYS A 7 12.05 21.32 -14.81
N ASN A 8 11.32 21.86 -13.82
CA ASN A 8 11.15 23.29 -13.55
C ASN A 8 10.59 24.12 -14.71
N SER A 9 10.11 23.47 -15.78
CA SER A 9 9.46 24.15 -16.90
C SER A 9 8.07 24.65 -16.51
N LYS A 10 7.49 25.53 -17.31
CA LYS A 10 6.12 26.04 -17.07
C LYS A 10 5.10 24.91 -17.19
N THR A 11 4.02 24.98 -16.42
CA THR A 11 2.85 24.12 -16.63
C THR A 11 1.68 24.90 -17.21
N ILE A 12 0.84 24.19 -17.96
CA ILE A 12 -0.48 24.64 -18.39
C ILE A 12 -1.55 23.83 -17.66
N GLU A 13 -2.76 24.38 -17.55
CA GLU A 13 -3.90 23.69 -16.95
C GLU A 13 -4.48 22.70 -17.97
N GLY A 14 -4.70 21.45 -17.52
CA GLY A 14 -5.32 20.42 -18.34
C GLY A 14 -6.84 20.56 -18.42
N GLN A 15 -7.44 19.95 -19.44
CA GLN A 15 -8.88 19.90 -19.63
C GLN A 15 -9.54 18.79 -18.80
N LEU A 16 -10.86 18.70 -18.86
CA LEU A 16 -11.62 17.63 -18.22
C LEU A 16 -11.17 16.27 -18.76
N GLY A 17 -10.74 15.37 -17.86
CA GLY A 17 -10.20 14.05 -18.22
C GLY A 17 -8.68 14.01 -18.40
N GLU A 18 -8.01 15.16 -18.31
CA GLU A 18 -6.56 15.27 -18.33
C GLU A 18 -5.99 15.49 -16.92
N SER A 19 -4.66 15.38 -16.83
CA SER A 19 -3.93 15.72 -15.62
C SER A 19 -4.03 17.22 -15.36
N LYS A 20 -4.35 17.61 -14.12
CA LYS A 20 -4.59 19.02 -13.74
C LYS A 20 -3.49 19.99 -14.20
N TYR A 21 -2.23 19.56 -14.16
CA TYR A 21 -1.09 20.33 -14.65
C TYR A 21 -0.29 19.51 -15.66
N ILE A 22 -0.08 20.10 -16.83
CA ILE A 22 0.66 19.50 -17.95
C ILE A 22 1.92 20.32 -18.18
N CYS A 23 3.07 19.64 -18.28
CA CYS A 23 4.36 20.29 -18.49
C CYS A 23 4.50 20.80 -19.93
N SER A 24 4.91 22.05 -20.12
CA SER A 24 5.11 22.62 -21.46
C SER A 24 6.38 22.11 -22.16
N ASN A 25 7.28 21.41 -21.45
CA ASN A 25 8.47 20.81 -22.03
C ASN A 25 8.12 19.41 -22.56
N THR A 26 8.09 19.25 -23.87
CA THR A 26 7.71 18.00 -24.56
C THR A 26 8.62 16.82 -24.27
N ASN A 27 9.83 17.05 -23.74
CA ASN A 27 10.74 15.99 -23.30
C ASN A 27 10.48 15.52 -21.87
N CYS A 28 9.54 16.14 -21.15
CA CYS A 28 9.16 15.76 -19.80
C CYS A 28 8.00 14.75 -19.83
N GLU A 29 8.05 13.69 -19.01
CA GLU A 29 6.97 12.71 -18.83
C GLU A 29 5.61 13.40 -18.59
N ARG A 30 5.59 14.45 -17.76
CA ARG A 30 4.37 15.22 -17.43
C ARG A 30 3.83 16.08 -18.57
N SER A 31 4.46 16.08 -19.75
CA SER A 31 3.90 16.73 -20.94
C SER A 31 2.80 15.93 -21.60
N ASN A 32 2.74 14.61 -21.36
CA ASN A 32 1.59 13.79 -21.76
C ASN A 32 0.36 14.18 -20.91
N PRO A 33 -0.74 14.68 -21.49
CA PRO A 33 -1.93 15.05 -20.72
C PRO A 33 -2.50 13.92 -19.85
N HIS A 34 -2.29 12.66 -20.25
CA HIS A 34 -2.79 11.48 -19.55
C HIS A 34 -1.75 10.81 -18.65
N TRP A 35 -0.61 11.46 -18.38
CA TRP A 35 0.48 10.89 -17.58
C TRP A 35 -0.01 10.33 -16.24
N ALA A 36 -0.93 11.00 -15.55
CA ALA A 36 -1.44 10.54 -14.26
C ALA A 36 -2.27 9.26 -14.38
N ILE A 37 -3.11 9.15 -15.42
CA ILE A 37 -3.96 7.98 -15.67
C ILE A 37 -3.11 6.80 -16.12
N GLU A 38 -2.17 7.02 -17.04
CA GLU A 38 -1.23 5.98 -17.47
C GLU A 38 -0.45 5.44 -16.28
N ARG A 39 0.02 6.31 -15.40
CA ARG A 39 0.78 5.93 -14.21
C ARG A 39 -0.07 5.15 -13.19
N ILE A 40 -1.36 5.49 -13.04
CA ILE A 40 -2.30 4.67 -12.27
C ILE A 40 -2.40 3.27 -12.90
N ASN A 41 -2.67 3.18 -14.19
CA ASN A 41 -2.94 1.91 -14.86
C ASN A 41 -1.70 1.00 -14.99
N THR A 42 -0.51 1.58 -15.19
CA THR A 42 0.72 0.83 -15.46
C THR A 42 1.51 0.50 -14.20
N ILE A 43 1.46 1.37 -13.18
CA ILE A 43 2.20 1.17 -11.94
C ILE A 43 1.25 0.78 -10.81
N ILE A 44 0.23 1.59 -10.51
CA ILE A 44 -0.56 1.43 -9.28
C ILE A 44 -1.51 0.22 -9.36
N SER A 45 -2.33 0.13 -10.40
CA SER A 45 -3.37 -0.90 -10.54
C SER A 45 -2.82 -2.34 -10.49
N PRO A 46 -1.67 -2.68 -11.12
CA PRO A 46 -1.09 -4.01 -11.00
C PRO A 46 -0.69 -4.38 -9.57
N PHE A 47 -0.11 -3.43 -8.81
CA PHE A 47 0.22 -3.67 -7.41
C PHE A 47 -1.03 -3.85 -6.55
N ASN A 48 -2.06 -3.02 -6.74
CA ASN A 48 -3.31 -3.15 -6.00
C ASN A 48 -3.96 -4.52 -6.23
N LYS A 49 -4.03 -4.96 -7.49
CA LYS A 49 -4.56 -6.29 -7.85
C LYS A 49 -3.75 -7.43 -7.25
N GLU A 50 -2.43 -7.28 -7.11
CA GLU A 50 -1.60 -8.28 -6.45
C GLU A 50 -1.80 -8.28 -4.94
N MET A 51 -1.97 -7.10 -4.32
CA MET A 51 -2.23 -6.95 -2.89
C MET A 51 -3.59 -7.55 -2.48
N GLU A 52 -4.61 -7.44 -3.33
CA GLU A 52 -5.93 -8.06 -3.11
C GLU A 52 -5.88 -9.58 -2.86
N LYS A 53 -4.82 -10.27 -3.30
CA LYS A 53 -4.64 -11.70 -3.03
C LYS A 53 -4.31 -12.02 -1.58
N TYR A 54 -3.85 -11.03 -0.82
CA TYR A 54 -3.33 -11.19 0.54
C TYR A 54 -4.20 -10.49 1.60
N ILE A 55 -5.26 -9.78 1.20
CA ILE A 55 -6.18 -9.10 2.14
C ILE A 55 -7.22 -10.06 2.77
N THR A 56 -7.32 -11.30 2.29
CA THR A 56 -8.20 -12.32 2.86
C THR A 56 -7.38 -13.53 3.30
N PHE A 57 -7.85 -14.22 4.33
CA PHE A 57 -7.26 -15.46 4.84
C PHE A 57 -8.36 -16.37 5.38
N SER A 58 -8.01 -17.59 5.77
CA SER A 58 -8.96 -18.67 6.13
C SER A 58 -10.11 -18.27 7.06
N ILE A 59 -9.88 -17.36 8.01
CA ILE A 59 -10.87 -16.97 9.02
C ILE A 59 -11.03 -15.46 9.20
N GLY A 60 -10.66 -14.65 8.20
CA GLY A 60 -10.76 -13.20 8.32
C GLY A 60 -10.18 -12.38 7.18
N THR A 61 -10.06 -11.08 7.43
CA THR A 61 -9.57 -10.08 6.49
C THR A 61 -8.47 -9.19 7.09
N ILE A 62 -7.68 -8.59 6.22
CA ILE A 62 -6.59 -7.68 6.53
C ILE A 62 -6.86 -6.35 5.82
N ASP A 63 -7.20 -5.33 6.60
CA ASP A 63 -7.29 -3.95 6.12
C ASP A 63 -5.93 -3.28 6.26
N PHE A 64 -5.13 -3.39 5.20
CA PHE A 64 -3.74 -2.93 5.17
C PHE A 64 -3.63 -1.43 4.87
N TYR A 65 -2.93 -0.72 5.74
CA TYR A 65 -2.67 0.71 5.59
C TYR A 65 -1.38 0.93 4.77
N GLU A 66 -1.54 1.46 3.56
CA GLU A 66 -0.39 1.82 2.70
C GLU A 66 0.47 2.93 3.34
N ALA A 67 -0.17 3.83 4.09
CA ALA A 67 0.52 4.85 4.89
C ALA A 67 0.95 4.27 6.25
N ARG A 68 2.11 4.68 6.75
CA ARG A 68 2.56 4.31 8.10
C ARG A 68 1.64 4.94 9.14
N TRP A 69 0.98 4.12 9.94
CA TRP A 69 0.10 4.58 11.01
C TRP A 69 0.66 4.22 12.39
N VAL A 70 0.90 2.94 12.63
CA VAL A 70 1.55 2.40 13.84
C VAL A 70 2.67 1.46 13.38
N GLY A 71 3.92 1.93 13.37
CA GLY A 71 5.06 1.14 12.88
C GLY A 71 5.16 1.00 11.35
N GLU A 72 5.88 -0.01 10.88
CA GLU A 72 6.02 -0.29 9.45
C GLU A 72 4.94 -1.30 9.01
N GLY A 73 4.12 -0.97 8.02
CA GLY A 73 3.09 -1.90 7.53
C GLY A 73 2.06 -2.23 8.59
N SER A 74 1.24 -1.24 8.91
CA SER A 74 0.12 -1.40 9.83
C SER A 74 -1.07 -2.00 9.07
N ALA A 75 -1.80 -2.89 9.72
CA ALA A 75 -3.08 -3.37 9.25
C ALA A 75 -4.03 -3.61 10.41
N GLU A 76 -5.31 -3.54 10.14
CA GLU A 76 -6.34 -4.05 11.00
C GLU A 76 -6.71 -5.47 10.56
N ILE A 77 -6.78 -6.39 11.53
CA ILE A 77 -7.12 -7.79 11.30
C ILE A 77 -8.50 -8.01 11.88
N THR A 78 -9.44 -8.42 11.03
CA THR A 78 -10.81 -8.72 11.43
C THR A 78 -11.07 -10.20 11.22
N LEU A 79 -11.39 -10.93 12.29
CA LEU A 79 -11.77 -12.33 12.24
C LEU A 79 -13.27 -12.48 11.96
N ASN A 80 -13.67 -13.63 11.42
CA ASN A 80 -15.08 -13.95 11.13
C ASN A 80 -15.98 -13.95 12.37
N ASN A 81 -15.40 -14.10 13.58
CA ASN A 81 -16.12 -14.01 14.84
C ASN A 81 -16.30 -12.57 15.35
N GLY A 82 -15.87 -11.55 14.57
CA GLY A 82 -15.93 -10.13 14.92
C GLY A 82 -14.79 -9.64 15.81
N THR A 83 -13.79 -10.48 16.10
CA THR A 83 -12.58 -10.04 16.82
C THR A 83 -11.73 -9.16 15.91
N GLU A 84 -11.31 -8.00 16.42
CA GLU A 84 -10.46 -7.05 15.72
C GLU A 84 -9.17 -6.78 16.49
N PHE A 85 -8.04 -6.72 15.79
CA PHE A 85 -6.78 -6.28 16.37
C PHE A 85 -5.84 -5.66 15.33
N ILE A 86 -5.00 -4.72 15.78
CA ILE A 86 -4.02 -4.06 14.92
C ILE A 86 -2.74 -4.89 14.84
N CYS A 87 -2.32 -5.22 13.63
CA CYS A 87 -1.03 -5.83 13.36
C CYS A 87 -0.04 -4.83 12.72
N HIS A 88 1.23 -4.87 13.12
CA HIS A 88 2.27 -4.05 12.50
C HIS A 88 3.68 -4.63 12.67
N LEU A 89 4.59 -4.28 11.75
CA LEU A 89 5.99 -4.64 11.86
C LEU A 89 6.73 -3.62 12.73
N LYS A 90 7.42 -4.11 13.77
CA LYS A 90 8.30 -3.32 14.62
C LYS A 90 9.56 -4.13 14.92
N SER A 91 10.73 -3.55 14.60
CA SER A 91 12.03 -4.20 14.82
C SER A 91 12.12 -5.62 14.22
N GLY A 92 11.54 -5.83 13.04
CA GLY A 92 11.53 -7.12 12.33
C GLY A 92 10.54 -8.16 12.85
N LYS A 93 9.70 -7.80 13.84
CA LYS A 93 8.66 -8.70 14.39
C LYS A 93 7.27 -8.15 14.11
N LEU A 94 6.34 -9.03 13.77
CA LEU A 94 4.92 -8.68 13.61
C LEU A 94 4.23 -8.69 14.97
N HIS A 95 3.94 -7.51 15.48
CA HIS A 95 3.15 -7.32 16.68
C HIS A 95 1.66 -7.33 16.33
N PRO A 96 0.78 -7.88 17.18
CA PRO A 96 1.10 -8.61 18.42
C PRO A 96 1.45 -10.09 18.19
N LEU A 97 1.38 -10.63 16.97
CA LEU A 97 1.52 -12.06 16.64
C LEU A 97 2.82 -12.77 17.08
N GLU A 98 3.86 -12.02 17.42
CA GLU A 98 5.15 -12.50 17.92
C GLU A 98 5.44 -12.07 19.36
N ASN A 99 4.41 -11.57 20.06
CA ASN A 99 4.49 -11.16 21.44
C ASN A 99 3.94 -12.26 22.36
N PRO A 100 4.64 -12.68 23.43
CA PRO A 100 4.12 -13.64 24.41
C PRO A 100 2.73 -13.27 24.94
N TYR A 101 2.47 -11.97 25.12
CA TYR A 101 1.19 -11.44 25.58
C TYR A 101 0.02 -11.64 24.59
N PHE A 102 0.28 -12.08 23.35
CA PHE A 102 -0.79 -12.36 22.39
C PHE A 102 -1.62 -13.58 22.80
N GLU A 103 -0.99 -14.58 23.41
CA GLU A 103 -1.72 -15.71 24.01
C GLU A 103 -2.58 -15.25 25.20
N GLU A 104 -2.14 -14.20 25.91
CA GLU A 104 -2.90 -13.59 27.02
C GLU A 104 -4.10 -12.75 26.57
N LEU A 105 -4.19 -12.37 25.28
CA LEU A 105 -5.38 -11.72 24.73
C LEU A 105 -6.58 -12.67 24.66
N GLY A 106 -6.39 -13.98 24.93
CA GLY A 106 -7.46 -14.96 24.94
C GLY A 106 -8.09 -15.19 23.57
N LEU A 107 -7.41 -14.80 22.50
CA LEU A 107 -7.89 -14.98 21.13
C LEU A 107 -7.72 -16.46 20.74
N GLU A 108 -8.82 -17.12 20.38
CA GLU A 108 -8.81 -18.49 19.87
C GLU A 108 -8.28 -18.55 18.43
N ILE A 109 -7.01 -18.24 18.22
CA ILE A 109 -6.35 -18.24 16.91
C ILE A 109 -5.35 -19.39 16.84
N THR A 110 -5.50 -20.24 15.83
CA THR A 110 -4.60 -21.38 15.62
C THR A 110 -3.20 -20.93 15.15
N LYS A 111 -2.19 -21.77 15.38
CA LYS A 111 -0.82 -21.51 14.87
C LYS A 111 -0.78 -21.40 13.35
N ASP A 112 -1.62 -22.15 12.64
CA ASP A 112 -1.72 -22.11 11.18
C ASP A 112 -2.30 -20.77 10.71
N THR A 113 -3.34 -20.27 11.38
CA THR A 113 -3.89 -18.94 11.10
C THR A 113 -2.85 -17.85 11.37
N ILE A 114 -2.11 -17.91 12.48
CA ILE A 114 -1.02 -16.95 12.76
C ILE A 114 0.01 -16.98 11.62
N LYS A 115 0.38 -18.15 11.11
CA LYS A 115 1.33 -18.30 10.01
C LYS A 115 0.79 -17.68 8.71
N GLU A 116 -0.49 -17.86 8.43
CA GLU A 116 -1.17 -17.26 7.26
C GLU A 116 -1.19 -15.72 7.35
N ILE A 117 -1.61 -15.16 8.50
CA ILE A 117 -1.61 -13.71 8.72
C ILE A 117 -0.19 -13.15 8.56
N LYS A 118 0.83 -13.82 9.15
CA LYS A 118 2.23 -13.40 9.00
C LYS A 118 2.69 -13.40 7.55
N HIS A 119 2.37 -14.46 6.82
CA HIS A 119 2.72 -14.57 5.40
C HIS A 119 2.11 -13.41 4.59
N ASN A 120 0.81 -13.18 4.75
CA ASN A 120 0.07 -12.15 4.03
C ASN A 120 0.57 -10.75 4.38
N MET A 121 0.78 -10.45 5.68
CA MET A 121 1.32 -9.17 6.14
C MET A 121 2.69 -8.86 5.52
N LEU A 122 3.61 -9.84 5.51
CA LEU A 122 4.92 -9.65 4.91
C LEU A 122 4.83 -9.41 3.40
N LYS A 123 3.91 -10.11 2.70
CA LYS A 123 3.67 -9.90 1.26
C LYS A 123 3.09 -8.53 0.95
N LEU A 124 2.14 -8.06 1.75
CA LEU A 124 1.55 -6.73 1.61
C LEU A 124 2.60 -5.63 1.83
N ILE A 125 3.46 -5.78 2.83
CA ILE A 125 4.60 -4.88 3.09
C ILE A 125 5.57 -4.86 1.90
N GLU A 126 5.97 -6.03 1.40
CA GLU A 126 6.86 -6.18 0.25
C GLU A 126 6.28 -5.49 -1.00
N LEU A 127 5.00 -5.72 -1.29
CA LEU A 127 4.30 -5.13 -2.44
C LEU A 127 4.18 -3.62 -2.31
N ARG A 128 3.84 -3.09 -1.13
CA ARG A 128 3.84 -1.65 -0.85
C ARG A 128 5.22 -1.04 -1.12
N ASP A 129 6.28 -1.66 -0.62
CA ASP A 129 7.64 -1.10 -0.78
C ASP A 129 8.09 -1.13 -2.24
N LYS A 130 7.74 -2.19 -2.99
CA LYS A 130 7.94 -2.26 -4.45
C LYS A 130 7.13 -1.19 -5.19
N LYS A 131 5.86 -0.99 -4.82
CA LYS A 131 4.98 0.06 -5.38
C LYS A 131 5.59 1.45 -5.14
N LEU A 132 6.04 1.74 -3.92
CA LEU A 132 6.71 3.00 -3.58
C LEU A 132 8.03 3.19 -4.35
N ALA A 133 8.82 2.12 -4.50
CA ALA A 133 10.05 2.17 -5.29
C ALA A 133 9.76 2.42 -6.78
N ALA A 134 8.75 1.76 -7.35
CA ALA A 134 8.32 1.97 -8.74
C ALA A 134 7.82 3.41 -8.97
N LEU A 135 7.10 3.99 -7.99
CA LEU A 135 6.68 5.39 -8.05
C LEU A 135 7.85 6.37 -7.91
N LYS A 136 8.95 5.97 -7.25
CA LYS A 136 10.16 6.81 -7.10
C LYS A 136 11.12 6.69 -8.28
N ARG A 137 11.13 5.57 -9.01
CA ARG A 137 11.90 5.43 -10.26
C ARG A 137 11.32 6.42 -11.27
N ARG A 138 12.09 7.47 -11.52
CA ARG A 138 11.84 8.54 -12.50
C ARG A 138 12.45 8.12 -13.82
#